data_AF-A0AAV6UP42-F1
#
_entry.id   AF-A0AAV6UP42-F1
#
_cell.length_a   1.000
_cell.length_b   1.000
_cell.length_c   1.000
_cell.angle_alpha   90.00
_cell.angle_beta   90.00
_cell.angle_gamma   90.00
#
_symmetry.space_group_name_H-M   'P 1'
#
loop_
_entity.id
_entity.type
_entity.pdbx_description
1 polymer ?
#
loop_
_entity_poly.entity_id
_entity_poly.type
_entity_poly.pdbx_seq_one_letter_code
_entity_poly.pdbx_strand_id
1 'polypeptide(L)' 'MAEEQNADPELAELLANPESSLKLQHLETGKNQKLYCDVSTGSLRPYVFRKSYDDLCLNTCITSPTRG' A
#
# COMPACT_ATOMS: atom_id res chain seq x y z
N MET A 1 -7.57 4.99 -2.74
CA MET A 1 -6.98 3.80 -2.09
C MET A 1 -7.24 2.49 -2.84
N ALA A 2 -8.45 1.93 -2.88
CA ALA A 2 -8.69 0.63 -3.54
C ALA A 2 -8.59 0.69 -5.08
N GLU A 3 -9.06 1.76 -5.70
CA GLU A 3 -8.98 1.96 -7.16
C GLU A 3 -7.52 2.15 -7.62
N GLU A 4 -6.71 2.81 -6.81
CA GLU A 4 -5.29 3.06 -7.12
C GLU A 4 -4.44 1.80 -6.99
N GLN A 5 -4.77 0.90 -6.05
CA GLN A 5 -4.14 -0.42 -5.97
C GLN A 5 -4.40 -1.25 -7.25
N ASN A 6 -5.62 -1.22 -7.79
CA ASN A 6 -5.95 -1.99 -9.00
C ASN A 6 -5.22 -1.46 -10.25
N ALA A 7 -4.75 -0.21 -10.23
CA ALA A 7 -3.94 0.38 -11.30
C ALA A 7 -2.42 0.20 -11.08
N ASP A 8 -2.00 -0.42 -9.97
CA ASP A 8 -0.59 -0.58 -9.60
C ASP A 8 0.03 -1.79 -10.32
N PRO A 9 1.07 -1.61 -11.16
CA PRO A 9 1.73 -2.71 -11.84
C PRO A 9 2.55 -3.59 -10.88
N GLU A 10 3.14 -3.03 -9.82
CA GLU A 10 3.91 -3.79 -8.82
C GLU A 10 2.99 -4.78 -8.07
N LEU A 11 1.73 -4.41 -7.81
CA LEU A 11 0.73 -5.32 -7.24
C LEU A 11 0.51 -6.55 -8.12
N ALA A 12 0.41 -6.37 -9.44
CA ALA A 12 0.21 -7.49 -10.36
C ALA A 12 1.42 -8.45 -10.35
N GLU A 13 2.64 -7.92 -10.28
CA GLU A 13 3.86 -8.72 -10.14
C GLU A 13 3.91 -9.49 -8.81
N LEU A 14 3.52 -8.84 -7.70
CA LEU A 14 3.44 -9.47 -6.39
C LEU A 14 2.40 -10.59 -6.32
N LEU A 15 1.25 -10.42 -6.99
CA LEU A 15 0.21 -11.45 -7.09
C LEU A 15 0.64 -12.62 -7.98
N ALA A 16 1.42 -12.36 -9.03
CA ALA A 16 1.95 -13.38 -9.92
C ALA A 16 3.16 -14.14 -9.35
N ASN A 17 3.85 -13.57 -8.34
CA ASN A 17 5.04 -14.15 -7.75
C ASN A 17 4.74 -14.94 -6.45
N PRO A 18 4.70 -16.29 -6.48
CA PRO A 18 4.43 -17.11 -5.31
C PRO A 18 5.57 -17.11 -4.27
N GLU A 19 6.79 -16.78 -4.70
CA GLU A 19 7.99 -16.68 -3.83
C GLU A 19 8.07 -15.34 -3.09
N SER A 20 7.16 -14.41 -3.38
CA SER A 20 7.09 -13.16 -2.65
C SER A 20 6.84 -13.41 -1.16
N SER A 21 7.59 -12.67 -0.33
CA SER A 21 7.41 -12.68 1.14
C SER A 21 6.07 -12.07 1.56
N LEU A 22 5.46 -11.25 0.71
CA LEU A 22 4.14 -10.70 0.94
C LEU A 22 3.07 -11.73 0.55
N LYS A 23 2.09 -11.93 1.43
CA LYS A 23 0.92 -12.77 1.15
C LYS A 23 -0.28 -11.87 1.04
N LEU A 24 -0.60 -11.49 -0.19
CA LEU A 24 -1.70 -10.59 -0.48
C LEU A 24 -3.01 -11.36 -0.60
N GLN A 25 -4.01 -10.92 0.14
CA GLN A 25 -5.37 -11.42 0.06
C GLN A 25 -6.31 -10.27 -0.30
N HIS A 26 -7.27 -10.52 -1.19
CA HIS A 26 -8.27 -9.53 -1.52
C HIS A 26 -9.33 -9.43 -0.42
N LEU A 27 -9.78 -8.22 -0.14
CA LEU A 27 -10.90 -7.92 0.71
C LEU A 27 -11.92 -7.15 -0.12
N GLU A 28 -13.12 -7.68 -0.22
CA GLU A 28 -14.22 -6.99 -0.89
C GLU A 28 -14.73 -5.89 0.02
N THR A 29 -14.32 -4.66 -0.25
CA THR A 29 -14.92 -3.49 0.36
C THR A 29 -16.19 -3.17 -0.42
N GLY A 30 -17.32 -3.00 0.27
CA GLY A 30 -18.62 -2.79 -0.38
C GLY A 30 -18.53 -1.71 -1.47
N LYS A 31 -19.27 -1.92 -2.58
CA LYS A 31 -19.19 -1.19 -3.87
C LYS A 31 -18.20 -1.74 -4.92
N ASN A 32 -18.01 -3.07 -4.98
CA ASN A 32 -17.16 -3.73 -5.99
C ASN A 32 -15.68 -3.33 -5.97
N GLN A 33 -15.20 -2.77 -4.85
CA GLN A 33 -13.81 -2.36 -4.71
C GLN A 33 -13.02 -3.47 -4.00
N LYS A 34 -12.01 -3.99 -4.69
CA LYS A 34 -11.08 -4.99 -4.15
C LYS A 34 -9.90 -4.26 -3.50
N LEU A 35 -9.78 -4.39 -2.20
CA LEU A 35 -8.62 -3.93 -1.44
C LEU A 35 -7.67 -5.11 -1.25
N TYR A 36 -6.40 -4.93 -1.55
CA TYR A 36 -5.39 -5.95 -1.31
C TYR A 36 -4.72 -5.71 0.05
N CYS A 37 -4.64 -6.75 0.86
CA CYS A 37 -4.05 -6.71 2.20
C CYS A 37 -2.98 -7.78 2.34
N ASP A 38 -1.84 -7.43 2.93
CA ASP A 38 -0.84 -8.37 3.40
C ASP A 38 -1.35 -9.09 4.66
N VAL A 39 -1.30 -10.42 4.63
CA VAL A 39 -1.63 -11.31 5.77
C VAL A 39 -0.43 -12.15 6.22
N SER A 40 0.76 -11.95 5.64
CA SER A 40 1.96 -12.75 5.91
C SER A 40 2.39 -12.72 7.39
N THR A 41 2.06 -11.65 8.10
CA THR A 41 2.45 -11.43 9.50
C THR A 41 1.36 -11.80 10.51
N GLY A 42 0.26 -12.39 10.06
CA GLY A 42 -0.89 -12.72 10.92
C GLY A 42 -1.78 -11.53 11.30
N SER A 43 -1.43 -10.32 10.83
CA SER A 43 -2.27 -9.11 10.91
C SER A 43 -2.62 -8.65 9.50
N LEU A 44 -3.89 -8.28 9.29
CA LEU A 44 -4.34 -7.66 8.03
C LEU A 44 -3.76 -6.25 7.92
N ARG A 45 -2.86 -6.04 6.96
CA ARG A 45 -2.31 -4.72 6.66
C ARG A 45 -2.64 -4.32 5.23
N PRO A 46 -3.25 -3.16 4.98
CA PRO A 46 -3.50 -2.70 3.62
C PRO A 46 -2.18 -2.63 2.85
N TYR A 47 -2.17 -3.14 1.61
CA TYR A 47 -1.03 -2.96 0.73
C TYR A 47 -0.90 -1.48 0.37
N VAL A 48 0.23 -0.87 0.68
CA VAL A 48 0.52 0.52 0.33
C VAL A 48 1.55 0.50 -0.78
N PHE A 49 1.14 0.86 -1.99
CA PHE A 49 2.02 0.97 -3.16
C PHE A 49 2.95 2.18 -2.99
N ARG A 50 4.14 2.14 -3.61
CA ARG A 50 5.20 3.15 -3.43
C ARG A 50 4.74 4.60 -3.60
N LYS A 51 3.83 4.84 -4.54
CA LYS A 51 3.30 6.18 -4.81
C LYS A 51 2.55 6.80 -3.61
N SER A 52 1.97 5.98 -2.72
CA SER A 52 1.40 6.47 -1.45
C SER A 52 2.45 6.82 -0.39
N TYR A 53 3.66 6.24 -0.43
CA TYR A 53 4.73 6.59 0.51
C TYR A 53 5.37 7.94 0.20
N ASP A 54 5.47 8.31 -1.08
CA ASP A 54 6.05 9.58 -1.50
C ASP A 54 5.21 10.78 -1.01
N ASP A 55 3.88 10.64 -1.01
CA ASP A 55 2.94 11.64 -0.51
C ASP A 55 3.00 11.82 1.02
N LEU A 56 3.32 10.75 1.76
CA LEU A 56 3.51 10.80 3.21
C LEU A 56 4.85 11.45 3.61
N CYS A 57 5.92 11.24 2.83
CA CYS A 57 7.24 11.83 3.09
C CYS A 57 7.32 13.33 2.73
N LEU A 58 6.49 13.83 1.81
CA LEU A 58 6.47 15.26 1.47
C LEU A 58 5.89 16.15 2.58
N ASN A 59 5.06 15.60 3.47
CA ASN A 59 4.41 16.37 4.54
C ASN A 59 5.16 16.38 5.89
N THR A 60 6.27 15.66 6.04
CA THR A 60 7.01 15.60 7.33
C THR A 60 8.31 16.41 7.37
N CYS A 61 8.72 17.08 6.29
CA CYS A 61 9.99 17.81 6.24
C CYS A 61 9.90 19.33 6.54
N ILE A 62 8.75 19.86 6.98
CA ILE A 62 8.61 21.29 7.34
C ILE A 62 8.51 21.47 8.87
N THR A 63 9.47 20.94 9.63
CA THR A 63 9.72 21.42 10.99
C THR A 63 11.21 21.69 11.17
N SER A 64 11.60 22.92 10.88
CA SER A 64 12.81 23.51 11.45
C SER A 64 12.46 24.94 11.87
N PRO A 65 12.20 25.21 13.17
CA PRO A 65 12.21 26.58 13.65
C PRO A 65 13.67 27.04 13.70
N THR A 66 14.09 27.83 12.72
CA THR A 66 15.31 28.63 12.83
C THR A 66 15.02 29.72 13.86
N ARG A 67 15.49 29.54 15.09
CA ARG A 67 15.52 30.59 16.10
C ARG A 67 16.93 31.19 16.09
N GLY A 68 17.05 32.40 15.55
CA GLY A 68 18.22 33.27 15.61
C GLY A 68 17.78 34.66 16.05
#